data_AF-A0A2G4JDM3-F1
#
_entry.id   AF-A0A2G4JDM3-F1
#
_cell.length_a   1.000
_cell.length_b   1.000
_cell.length_c   1.000
_cell.angle_alpha   90.00
_cell.angle_beta   90.00
_cell.angle_gamma   90.00
#
_symmetry.space_group_name_H-M   'P 1'
#
loop_
_entity.id
_entity.type
_entity.pdbx_description
1 polymer ?
#
loop_
_entity_poly.entity_id
_entity_poly.type
_entity_poly.pdbx_seq_one_letter_code
_entity_poly.pdbx_strand_id
1 'polypeptide(L)'
;MNLPIELADKIYQIKLNSDNDFLKIISYFPLSEIEKQFIKNLEDKLKSFNSFSSIFSDVISDQEWQKSKNDIKKHFQDEIFEID
;
A
#
# COMPACT_ATOMS: atom_id res chain seq x y z
N MET A 1 -2.79 -0.44 23.22
CA MET A 1 -1.75 0.12 22.34
C MET A 1 -2.49 0.94 21.29
N ASN A 2 -2.23 2.23 21.17
CA ASN A 2 -2.94 3.08 20.21
C ASN A 2 -2.04 3.27 18.98
N LEU A 3 -2.54 2.90 17.81
CA LEU A 3 -1.88 3.30 16.57
C LEU A 3 -2.04 4.81 16.38
N PRO A 4 -1.04 5.49 15.80
CA PRO A 4 -1.22 6.86 15.32
C PRO A 4 -2.42 6.92 14.37
N ILE A 5 -3.25 7.96 14.50
CA ILE A 5 -4.44 8.16 13.65
C ILE A 5 -4.07 8.11 12.15
N GLU A 6 -2.96 8.75 11.78
CA GLU A 6 -2.43 8.80 10.41
C GLU A 6 -2.15 7.41 9.83
N LEU A 7 -1.74 6.47 10.68
CA LEU A 7 -1.48 5.09 10.28
C LEU A 7 -2.78 4.26 10.28
N ALA A 8 -3.69 4.51 11.22
CA ALA A 8 -4.96 3.82 11.32
C ALA A 8 -5.82 4.03 10.06
N ASP A 9 -5.85 5.24 9.51
CA ASP A 9 -6.62 5.58 8.30
C ASP A 9 -6.12 4.85 7.04
N LYS A 10 -4.86 4.40 7.04
CA LYS A 10 -4.27 3.67 5.91
C LYS A 10 -4.41 2.16 6.04
N ILE A 11 -4.86 1.65 7.19
CA ILE A 11 -4.91 0.22 7.46
C ILE A 11 -6.21 -0.36 6.94
N TYR A 12 -6.06 -1.39 6.11
CA TYR A 12 -7.18 -2.23 5.67
C TYR A 12 -7.51 -3.29 6.71
N GLN A 13 -6.48 -4.00 7.20
CA GLN A 13 -6.68 -5.11 8.12
C GLN A 13 -5.51 -5.27 9.08
N ILE A 14 -5.84 -5.58 10.32
CA ILE A 14 -4.90 -6.03 11.34
C ILE A 14 -5.27 -7.47 11.71
N LYS A 15 -4.30 -8.38 11.63
CA LYS A 15 -4.42 -9.73 12.17
C LYS A 15 -3.67 -9.81 13.49
N LEU A 16 -4.35 -10.30 14.50
CA LEU A 16 -3.80 -10.58 15.83
C LEU A 16 -3.59 -12.09 16.00
N ASN A 17 -2.65 -12.47 16.85
CA ASN A 17 -2.49 -13.86 17.28
C ASN A 17 -3.46 -14.19 18.44
N SER A 18 -3.39 -15.43 18.94
CA SER A 18 -4.21 -15.90 20.07
C SER A 18 -3.95 -15.15 21.38
N ASP A 19 -2.77 -14.56 21.52
CA ASP A 19 -2.34 -13.74 22.68
C ASP A 19 -2.72 -12.25 22.51
N ASN A 20 -3.48 -11.93 21.46
CA ASN A 20 -3.94 -10.59 21.12
C ASN A 20 -2.80 -9.62 20.70
N ASP A 21 -1.64 -10.15 20.32
CA ASP A 21 -0.50 -9.42 19.78
C ASP A 21 -0.59 -9.30 18.25
N PHE A 22 0.04 -8.26 17.69
CA PHE A 22 0.08 -8.03 16.25
C PHE A 22 0.83 -9.15 15.53
N LEU A 23 0.15 -9.82 14.60
CA LEU A 23 0.70 -10.86 13.74
C LEU A 23 1.01 -10.31 12.34
N LYS A 24 0.06 -9.55 11.77
CA LYS A 24 0.19 -8.98 10.42
C LYS A 24 -0.60 -7.69 10.28
N ILE A 25 -0.03 -6.71 9.57
CA ILE A 25 -0.72 -5.47 9.19
C ILE A 25 -0.79 -5.39 7.66
N ILE A 26 -1.99 -5.12 7.14
CA ILE A 26 -2.26 -4.91 5.72
C ILE A 26 -2.78 -3.48 5.54
N SER A 27 -2.10 -2.67 4.74
CA SER A 27 -2.52 -1.31 4.43
C SER A 27 -3.10 -1.20 3.03
N TYR A 28 -3.99 -0.21 2.82
CA TYR A 28 -4.41 0.20 1.48
C TYR A 28 -3.23 0.83 0.74
N PHE A 29 -2.57 1.78 1.37
CA PHE A 29 -1.52 2.61 0.77
C PHE A 29 -0.13 2.22 1.29
N PRO A 30 0.93 2.46 0.49
CA PRO A 30 2.30 2.37 0.96
C PRO A 30 2.55 3.33 2.12
N LEU A 31 3.47 2.96 3.00
CA LEU A 31 3.83 3.75 4.17
C LEU A 31 4.99 4.70 3.89
N SER A 32 4.97 5.85 4.54
CA SER A 32 6.11 6.75 4.63
C SER A 32 7.25 6.12 5.46
N GLU A 33 8.46 6.66 5.33
CA GLU A 33 9.60 6.18 6.11
C GLU A 33 9.37 6.26 7.63
N ILE A 34 8.68 7.30 8.12
CA ILE A 34 8.35 7.44 9.54
C ILE A 34 7.43 6.31 10.01
N GLU A 35 6.40 6.00 9.21
CA GLU A 35 5.45 4.92 9.50
C GLU A 35 6.14 3.54 9.41
N LYS A 36 7.04 3.35 8.44
CA LYS A 36 7.87 2.13 8.35
C LYS A 36 8.74 1.94 9.58
N GLN A 37 9.39 3.00 10.08
CA GLN A 37 10.17 2.95 11.32
C GLN A 37 9.30 2.63 12.54
N PHE A 38 8.07 3.15 12.59
CA PHE A 38 7.13 2.81 13.64
C PHE A 38 6.77 1.31 13.63
N ILE A 39 6.48 0.73 12.46
CA ILE A 39 6.20 -0.70 12.33
C ILE A 39 7.44 -1.55 12.65
N LYS A 40 8.63 -1.13 12.22
CA LYS A 40 9.88 -1.82 12.57
C LYS A 40 10.14 -1.82 14.08
N ASN A 41 9.86 -0.72 14.76
CA ASN A 41 9.91 -0.66 16.22
C ASN A 41 8.86 -1.56 16.89
N LEU A 42 7.72 -1.80 16.25
CA LEU A 42 6.73 -2.78 16.71
C LEU A 42 7.23 -4.20 16.50
N GLU A 43 7.86 -4.51 15.37
CA GLU A 43 8.53 -5.80 15.10
C GLU A 43 9.57 -6.12 16.18
N ASP A 44 10.46 -5.19 16.48
CA ASP A 44 11.51 -5.38 17.48
C ASP A 44 10.96 -5.60 18.90
N LYS A 45 9.76 -5.06 19.19
CA LYS A 45 9.10 -5.20 20.49
C LYS A 45 8.20 -6.44 20.57
N LEU A 46 7.64 -6.88 19.45
CA LEU A 46 6.67 -7.97 19.36
C LEU A 46 7.30 -9.13 18.61
N LYS A 47 7.81 -10.11 19.37
CA LYS A 47 8.42 -11.35 18.83
C LYS A 47 7.51 -12.12 17.86
N SER A 48 6.21 -11.84 17.86
CA SER A 48 5.19 -12.49 17.03
C SER A 48 4.86 -11.76 15.73
N PHE A 49 5.40 -10.54 15.49
CA PHE A 49 5.10 -9.83 14.26
C PHE A 49 5.79 -10.49 13.08
N ASN A 50 5.02 -10.85 12.05
CA ASN A 50 5.51 -11.69 10.97
C ASN A 50 5.67 -10.91 9.65
N SER A 51 4.82 -9.91 9.38
CA SER A 51 4.96 -9.11 8.15
C SER A 51 4.05 -7.88 8.07
N PHE A 52 4.52 -6.91 7.27
CA PHE A 52 3.75 -5.78 6.76
C PHE A 52 3.55 -5.90 5.23
N SER A 53 2.38 -5.53 4.72
CA SER A 53 2.10 -5.52 3.27
C SER A 53 1.13 -4.40 2.88
N SER A 54 1.33 -3.80 1.71
CA SER A 54 0.42 -2.80 1.13
C SER A 54 -0.30 -3.33 -0.10
N ILE A 55 -1.59 -2.99 -0.26
CA ILE A 55 -2.40 -3.37 -1.42
C ILE A 55 -2.02 -2.53 -2.63
N PHE A 56 -1.91 -1.21 -2.45
CA PHE A 56 -1.38 -0.30 -3.46
C PHE A 56 0.12 -0.09 -3.24
N SER A 57 0.83 0.06 -4.36
CA SER A 57 2.25 0.40 -4.41
C SER A 57 2.41 1.89 -4.76
N ASP A 58 3.37 2.57 -4.16
CA ASP A 58 3.86 3.89 -4.57
C ASP A 58 4.77 3.79 -5.81
N VAL A 59 5.25 2.58 -6.09
CA VAL A 59 6.07 2.27 -7.24
C VAL A 59 5.20 1.66 -8.32
N ILE A 60 5.08 2.37 -9.44
CA ILE A 60 4.50 1.86 -10.68
C ILE A 60 5.63 1.15 -11.43
N SER A 61 5.43 -0.12 -11.79
CA SER A 61 6.42 -0.84 -12.60
C SER A 61 6.54 -0.27 -14.01
N ASP A 62 7.68 -0.48 -14.66
CA ASP A 62 7.84 -0.07 -16.07
C ASP A 62 6.75 -0.66 -16.97
N GLN A 63 6.33 -1.89 -16.72
CA GLN A 63 5.25 -2.54 -17.48
C GLN A 63 3.91 -1.83 -17.31
N GLU A 64 3.51 -1.55 -16.07
CA GLU A 64 2.29 -0.80 -15.76
C GLU A 64 2.34 0.63 -16.31
N TRP A 65 3.53 1.25 -16.30
CA TRP A 65 3.75 2.56 -16.87
C TRP A 65 3.65 2.56 -18.40
N GLN A 66 4.22 1.56 -19.08
CA GLN A 66 4.07 1.40 -20.53
C GLN A 66 2.62 1.13 -20.93
N LYS A 67 1.90 0.31 -20.14
CA LYS A 67 0.47 0.08 -20.34
C LYS A 67 -0.31 1.38 -20.22
N SER A 68 -0.11 2.14 -19.13
CA SER A 68 -0.76 3.44 -18.93
C SER A 68 -0.46 4.41 -20.08
N LYS A 69 0.78 4.46 -20.57
CA LYS A 69 1.15 5.27 -21.74
C LYS A 69 0.41 4.86 -23.02
N ASN A 70 0.25 3.57 -23.26
CA ASN A 70 -0.47 3.07 -24.43
C ASN A 70 -1.97 3.37 -24.33
N ASP A 71 -2.55 3.20 -23.14
CA ASP A 71 -3.96 3.51 -22.89
C ASP A 71 -4.25 5.00 -23.10
N ILE A 72 -3.37 5.88 -22.61
CA ILE A 72 -3.45 7.34 -22.85
C ILE A 72 -3.37 7.64 -24.35
N LYS A 73 -2.37 7.09 -25.06
CA LYS A 73 -2.21 7.32 -26.51
C LYS A 73 -3.44 6.86 -27.29
N LYS A 74 -3.97 5.68 -26.95
CA LYS A 74 -5.16 5.14 -27.59
C LYS A 74 -6.37 6.05 -27.33
N HIS A 75 -6.60 6.46 -26.09
CA HIS A 75 -7.70 7.36 -25.75
C HIS A 75 -7.63 8.67 -26.55
N PHE A 76 -6.46 9.32 -26.64
CA PHE A 76 -6.31 10.53 -27.46
C PHE A 76 -6.44 10.27 -28.97
N GLN A 77 -6.01 9.11 -29.48
CA GLN A 77 -6.20 8.77 -30.89
C GLN A 77 -7.68 8.52 -31.21
N ASP A 78 -8.38 7.81 -30.33
CA ASP A 78 -9.79 7.50 -30.48
C ASP A 78 -10.64 8.79 -30.33
N GLU A 79 -10.31 9.69 -29.40
CA GLU A 79 -11.06 10.96 -29.19
C GLU A 79 -10.76 12.06 -30.22
N ILE A 80 -9.58 12.10 -30.84
CA ILE A 80 -9.20 13.16 -31.80
C ILE A 80 -9.56 12.78 -33.25
N PHE A 81 -9.67 11.49 -33.58
CA PHE A 81 -9.88 11.03 -34.96
C PHE A 81 -11.26 10.40 -35.24
N GLU A 82 -12.16 10.32 -34.24
CA GLU A 82 -13.61 10.09 -34.46
C GLU A 82 -14.37 11.42 -34.69
N ILE A 83 -13.85 12.28 -35.56
CA ILE A 83 -14.61 13.39 -36.15
C ILE A 83 -14.91 12.98 -37.59
N ASP A 84 -16.15 12.53 -37.85
CA ASP A 84 -16.72 12.41 -39.20
C ASP A 84 -16.72 13.77 -39.93
#